data_AF-A0A920J9D2-F1
#
_entry.id   AF-A0A920J9D2-F1
#
_cell.length_a   1.000
_cell.length_b   1.000
_cell.length_c   1.000
_cell.angle_alpha   90.00
_cell.angle_beta   90.00
_cell.angle_gamma   90.00
#
_symmetry.space_group_name_H-M   'P 1'
#
loop_
_entity.id
_entity.type
_entity.pdbx_description
1 polymer ?
#
loop_
_entity_poly.entity_id
_entity_poly.type
_entity_poly.pdbx_seq_one_letter_code
_entity_poly.pdbx_strand_id
1 'polypeptide(L)' 'MLSIVPADFQYHDTYFVVAHFHYVLVPGSIFSIMAAVYYWIPKWTGNMYDERMGRLHFGFRLWE' A
#
# COMPACT_ATOMS: atom_id res chain seq x y z
N MET A 1 2.92 17.24 -8.37
CA MET A 1 4.19 17.98 -8.41
C MET A 1 5.04 17.57 -9.60
N LEU A 2 5.25 16.27 -9.82
CA LEU A 2 5.94 15.76 -11.02
C LEU A 2 5.21 16.03 -12.35
N SER A 3 3.91 16.38 -12.32
CA SER A 3 3.16 16.81 -13.52
C SER A 3 3.30 18.29 -13.87
N ILE A 4 4.08 19.06 -13.11
CA ILE A 4 4.30 20.50 -13.32
C ILE A 4 5.70 20.70 -13.89
N VAL A 5 5.79 21.02 -15.19
CA VAL A 5 7.05 21.14 -15.95
C VAL A 5 8.16 21.93 -15.24
N PRO A 6 7.96 23.17 -14.74
CA PRO A 6 9.03 23.91 -14.07
C PRO A 6 9.49 23.30 -12.74
N ALA A 7 8.59 22.62 -12.01
CA ALA A 7 8.94 21.96 -10.76
C ALA A 7 9.62 20.61 -11.01
N ASP A 8 9.26 19.91 -12.08
CA ASP A 8 9.86 18.64 -12.45
C ASP A 8 11.36 18.79 -12.73
N PHE A 9 11.81 19.87 -13.37
CA PHE A 9 13.25 20.13 -13.59
C PHE A 9 14.10 20.12 -12.31
N GLN A 10 13.52 20.49 -11.16
CA GLN A 10 14.23 20.48 -9.88
C GLN A 10 14.26 19.09 -9.23
N TYR A 11 13.21 18.29 -9.45
CA TYR A 11 13.03 17.00 -8.78
C TYR A 11 13.39 15.80 -9.67
N HIS A 12 13.58 16.00 -10.97
CA HIS A 12 13.96 14.98 -11.93
C HIS A 12 15.26 14.28 -11.52
N ASP A 13 15.31 12.95 -11.69
CA ASP A 13 16.45 12.09 -11.34
C ASP A 13 16.91 12.18 -9.86
N THR A 14 16.09 12.70 -8.96
CA THR A 14 16.36 12.72 -7.53
C THR A 14 15.53 11.66 -6.77
N TYR A 15 15.90 11.42 -5.50
CA TYR A 15 15.13 10.58 -4.59
C TYR A 15 13.67 11.02 -4.40
N PHE A 16 13.29 12.23 -4.82
CA PHE A 16 11.91 12.69 -4.80
C PHE A 16 11.01 11.86 -5.73
N VAL A 17 11.49 11.53 -6.93
CA VAL A 17 10.76 10.70 -7.91
C VAL A 17 10.59 9.28 -7.35
N VAL A 18 11.68 8.71 -6.80
CA VAL A 18 11.68 7.38 -6.18
C VAL A 18 10.69 7.34 -5.01
N ALA A 19 10.76 8.29 -4.09
CA ALA A 19 9.84 8.38 -2.96
C ALA A 19 8.38 8.51 -3.41
N HIS A 20 8.09 9.36 -4.41
CA HIS A 20 6.74 9.51 -4.95
C HIS A 20 6.17 8.19 -5.46
N PHE A 21 6.94 7.42 -6.25
CA PHE A 21 6.50 6.12 -6.73
C PHE A 21 6.29 5.11 -5.60
N HIS A 22 7.17 5.09 -4.59
CA HIS A 22 7.03 4.17 -3.46
C HIS A 22 5.79 4.49 -2.62
N TYR A 23 5.47 5.77 -2.38
CA TYR A 23 4.27 6.17 -1.64
C TYR A 23 2.95 5.91 -2.39
N VAL A 24 2.98 5.80 -3.72
CA VAL A 24 1.76 5.55 -4.51
C VAL A 24 1.58 4.07 -4.82
N LEU A 25 2.64 3.38 -5.26
CA LEU A 25 2.56 1.99 -5.71
C LEU A 25 2.61 1.00 -4.55
N VAL A 26 3.53 1.16 -3.60
CA VAL A 26 3.75 0.16 -2.54
C VAL A 26 2.54 0.04 -1.61
N PRO A 27 2.06 1.12 -0.95
CA PRO A 27 0.87 1.01 -0.13
C PRO A 27 -0.37 0.73 -1.00
N GLY A 28 -0.52 1.37 -2.16
CA GLY A 28 -1.70 1.17 -3.03
C GLY A 28 -1.90 -0.29 -3.45
N SER A 29 -0.86 -0.94 -3.95
CA SER A 29 -0.92 -2.33 -4.42
C SER A 29 -0.92 -3.34 -3.27
N ILE A 30 -0.08 -3.17 -2.25
CA ILE A 30 0.03 -4.16 -1.18
C ILE A 30 -1.22 -4.11 -0.29
N PHE A 31 -1.71 -2.93 0.11
CA PHE A 31 -2.94 -2.85 0.91
C PHE A 31 -4.17 -3.36 0.15
N SER A 32 -4.27 -3.14 -1.16
CA SER A 32 -5.38 -3.66 -1.96
C SER A 32 -5.34 -5.19 -2.09
N ILE A 33 -4.16 -5.78 -2.32
CA ILE A 33 -4.01 -7.25 -2.35
C ILE A 33 -4.32 -7.86 -0.99
N MET A 34 -3.81 -7.26 0.10
CA MET A 34 -4.09 -7.75 1.46
C MET A 34 -5.59 -7.64 1.79
N ALA A 35 -6.23 -6.50 1.49
CA ALA A 35 -7.67 -6.33 1.68
C ALA A 35 -8.49 -7.34 0.87
N ALA A 36 -8.09 -7.60 -0.38
CA ALA A 36 -8.72 -8.62 -1.22
C ALA A 36 -8.59 -10.02 -0.59
N VAL A 37 -7.39 -10.38 -0.11
CA VAL A 37 -7.15 -11.66 0.55
C VAL A 37 -8.01 -11.81 1.81
N TYR A 38 -8.03 -10.84 2.71
CA TYR A 38 -8.89 -10.90 3.91
C TYR A 38 -10.39 -10.93 3.57
N TYR A 39 -10.81 -10.27 2.48
CA TYR A 39 -12.20 -10.29 2.03
C TYR A 39 -12.63 -11.63 1.43
N TRP A 40 -11.78 -12.26 0.61
CA TRP A 40 -12.11 -13.49 -0.10
C TRP A 40 -11.72 -14.80 0.63
N ILE A 41 -10.82 -14.77 1.62
CA ILE A 41 -10.46 -15.93 2.46
C ILE A 41 -11.67 -16.71 3.00
N PRO A 42 -12.70 -16.08 3.61
CA PRO A 42 -13.84 -16.84 4.14
C PRO A 42 -14.65 -17.51 3.02
N LYS A 43 -14.61 -16.95 1.80
CA LYS A 43 -15.30 -17.51 0.63
C LYS A 43 -14.53 -18.66 -0.03
N TRP A 44 -13.20 -18.66 0.03
CA TRP A 44 -12.37 -19.73 -0.54
C TRP A 44 -12.16 -20.91 0.41
N THR A 45 -12.08 -20.64 1.71
CA THR A 45 -11.64 -21.64 2.70
C THR A 45 -12.77 -22.09 3.63
N GLY A 46 -13.93 -21.41 3.60
CA GLY A 46 -15.09 -21.73 4.44
C GLY A 46 -14.90 -21.46 5.94
N ASN A 47 -13.72 -21.01 6.36
CA ASN A 47 -13.39 -20.68 7.75
C ASN A 47 -13.15 -19.16 7.88
N MET A 48 -13.73 -18.56 8.93
CA MET A 48 -13.53 -17.15 9.26
C MET A 48 -12.12 -16.98 9.84
N TYR A 49 -11.37 -15.97 9.37
CA TYR A 49 -10.07 -15.64 9.95
C TYR A 49 -10.24 -14.97 11.32
N ASP A 50 -9.24 -15.09 12.19
CA ASP A 50 -9.24 -14.41 13.49
C ASP A 50 -9.08 -12.90 13.29
N GLU A 51 -10.14 -12.14 13.61
CA GLU A 51 -10.16 -10.68 13.46
C GLU A 51 -9.13 -9.96 14.35
N ARG A 52 -8.72 -10.53 15.49
CA ARG A 52 -7.69 -9.92 16.34
C ARG A 52 -6.33 -9.93 15.66
N MET A 53 -5.99 -11.03 15.01
CA MET A 53 -4.73 -11.14 14.25
C MET A 53 -4.77 -10.30 12.97
N GLY A 54 -5.92 -10.21 12.30
CA GLY A 54 -6.10 -9.30 11.17
C GLY A 54 -5.91 -7.83 11.56
N ARG A 55 -6.53 -7.37 12.66
CA ARG A 55 -6.36 -6.01 13.18
C ARG A 55 -4.92 -5.72 13.60
N LEU A 56 -4.20 -6.70 14.17
CA LEU A 56 -2.76 -6.57 14.47
C LEU A 56 -1.90 -6.50 13.21
N HIS A 57 -2.20 -7.29 12.18
CA HIS A 57 -1.48 -7.26 10.91
C HIS A 57 -1.64 -5.90 10.22
N PHE A 58 -2.87 -5.38 10.15
CA PHE A 58 -3.13 -4.04 9.61
C PHE A 58 -2.54 -2.94 10.49
N GLY A 59 -2.62 -3.08 11.82
CA GLY A 59 -1.99 -2.17 12.76
C GLY A 59 -0.49 -2.10 12.51
N PHE A 60 0.23 -3.22 12.67
CA PHE A 60 1.68 -3.27 12.51
C PHE A 60 2.13 -2.75 11.13
N ARG A 61 1.39 -3.08 10.06
CA ARG A 61 1.68 -2.59 8.70
C ARG A 61 1.44 -1.08 8.51
N LEU A 62 0.59 -0.46 9.33
CA LEU A 62 0.32 0.98 9.29
C LEU A 62 1.30 1.79 10.15
N TRP A 63 1.98 1.13 11.09
CA TRP A 63 2.99 1.73 11.99
C TRP A 63 4.42 1.68 11.43
N GLU A 64 4.61 1.16 10.20
CA GLU A 64 5.85 1.14 9.42
C GLU A 64 5.70 1.99 8.16
#